data_AF-A0A0C6ERH5-F1
#
_entry.id   AF-A0A0C6ERH5-F1
#
_cell.length_a   1.000
_cell.length_b   1.000
_cell.length_c   1.000
_cell.angle_alpha   90.00
_cell.angle_beta   90.00
_cell.angle_gamma   90.00
#
_symmetry.space_group_name_H-M   'P 1'
#
loop_
_entity.id
_entity.type
_entity.pdbx_description
1 polymer ?
#
loop_
_entity_poly.entity_id
_entity_poly.type
_entity_poly.pdbx_seq_one_letter_code
_entity_poly.pdbx_strand_id
1 'polypeptide(L)'
;MQLSTYPPLPASQLDETLAHCQDYAQLLKFQQAYFQQYIMLLMFLQPSHQQLTSAEMLTTADLFETSMPMEHPFSLSVFIFTSDAAFTTAPTSMKKPETLEQSSYCLQQQQLSSATSPWGQMSFWGATVITNLLSAVPYVGNTLVQWIWGGFSVDNATLTRFFAFHFLFPFIIAAATIIHLLFLHETGSNNPIGLNSNVDKITFHPYFSYKDLLGFAAMLIALILLSLFSPNLLGDPDNFTPANPLVTPPHIKPEWYFLFAYAILRSIPNKLGGVLALLASILVLMLVPILHTSKQRTLTFRPISQLLFWTLVADVAVLTWIGGMPVEDPYIIIGQIASFLYFFLFLVIMPLTGWLEDKILFK
;
A
#
# COMPACT_ATOMS: atom_id res chain seq x y z
N MET A 1 -16.84 -8.17 47.94
CA MET A 1 -16.12 -9.08 47.03
C MET A 1 -16.83 -10.44 47.08
N GLN A 2 -17.94 -10.58 46.34
CA GLN A 2 -18.62 -11.87 46.16
C GLN A 2 -18.21 -12.39 44.78
N LEU A 3 -17.40 -13.45 44.75
CA LEU A 3 -17.08 -14.20 43.54
C LEU A 3 -18.32 -15.04 43.20
N SER A 4 -19.05 -14.69 42.14
CA SER A 4 -20.02 -15.61 41.56
C SER A 4 -19.26 -16.71 40.83
N THR A 5 -19.29 -17.91 41.37
CA THR A 5 -18.88 -19.13 40.66
C THR A 5 -19.88 -19.38 39.54
N TYR A 6 -19.50 -19.09 38.30
CA TYR A 6 -20.23 -19.60 37.14
C TYR A 6 -20.12 -21.14 37.13
N PRO A 7 -21.19 -21.88 36.78
CA PRO A 7 -21.09 -23.32 36.59
C PRO A 7 -20.16 -23.62 35.40
N PRO A 8 -19.44 -24.77 35.42
CA PRO A 8 -18.62 -25.19 34.29
C PRO A 8 -19.52 -25.39 33.06
N LEU A 9 -19.03 -24.92 31.90
CA LEU A 9 -19.71 -25.09 30.61
C LEU A 9 -19.93 -26.59 30.32
N PRO A 10 -21.09 -26.99 29.75
CA PRO A 10 -21.34 -28.37 29.36
C PRO A 10 -20.31 -28.85 28.32
N ALA A 11 -19.92 -30.13 28.40
CA ALA A 11 -18.85 -30.71 27.59
C ALA A 11 -19.01 -30.49 26.07
N SER A 12 -20.25 -30.44 25.57
CA SER A 12 -20.55 -30.16 24.16
C SER A 12 -20.18 -28.74 23.71
N GLN A 13 -20.27 -27.74 24.60
CA GLN A 13 -19.80 -26.38 24.32
C GLN A 13 -18.28 -26.26 24.46
N LEU A 14 -17.68 -27.07 25.34
CA LEU A 14 -16.23 -27.16 25.47
C LEU A 14 -15.58 -27.67 24.17
N ASP A 15 -16.15 -28.71 23.56
CA ASP A 15 -15.68 -29.29 22.29
C ASP A 15 -15.83 -28.31 21.11
N GLU A 16 -16.91 -27.51 21.04
CA GLU A 16 -17.04 -26.44 20.02
C GLU A 16 -16.02 -25.30 20.22
N THR A 17 -15.76 -24.87 21.45
CA THR A 17 -14.69 -23.89 21.73
C THR A 17 -13.29 -24.45 21.47
N LEU A 18 -13.06 -25.75 21.70
CA LEU A 18 -11.78 -26.41 21.40
C LEU A 18 -11.55 -26.55 19.90
N ALA A 19 -12.60 -26.91 19.14
CA ALA A 19 -12.58 -26.98 17.68
C ALA A 19 -12.27 -25.60 17.06
N HIS A 20 -12.88 -24.52 17.57
CA HIS A 20 -12.54 -23.18 17.11
C HIS A 20 -11.12 -22.73 17.48
N CYS A 21 -10.63 -23.07 18.68
CA CYS A 21 -9.23 -22.81 19.04
C CYS A 21 -8.24 -23.55 18.12
N GLN A 22 -8.60 -24.74 17.60
CA GLN A 22 -7.77 -25.48 16.65
C GLN A 22 -7.70 -24.77 15.27
N ASP A 23 -8.79 -24.19 14.79
CA ASP A 23 -8.81 -23.42 13.54
C ASP A 23 -7.97 -22.13 13.63
N TYR A 24 -8.08 -21.38 14.73
CA TYR A 24 -7.25 -20.19 14.96
C TYR A 24 -5.76 -20.53 15.14
N ALA A 25 -5.45 -21.66 15.80
CA ALA A 25 -4.09 -22.14 15.95
C ALA A 25 -3.46 -22.57 14.62
N GLN A 26 -4.25 -23.12 13.68
CA GLN A 26 -3.77 -23.41 12.32
C GLN A 26 -3.49 -22.13 11.52
N LEU A 27 -4.36 -21.12 11.64
CA LEU A 27 -4.18 -19.82 10.97
C LEU A 27 -2.93 -19.07 11.47
N LEU A 28 -2.71 -19.05 12.80
CA LEU A 28 -1.52 -18.47 13.42
C LEU A 28 -0.25 -19.23 13.03
N LYS A 29 -0.30 -20.56 12.96
CA LYS A 29 0.82 -21.37 12.45
C LYS A 29 1.14 -21.07 11.00
N PHE A 30 0.15 -20.75 10.18
CA PHE A 30 0.34 -20.38 8.78
C PHE A 30 0.92 -18.96 8.61
N GLN A 31 0.43 -17.97 9.38
CA GLN A 31 1.05 -16.64 9.41
C GLN A 31 2.48 -16.69 9.95
N GLN A 32 2.72 -17.51 10.98
CA GLN A 32 4.05 -17.78 11.49
C GLN A 32 4.91 -18.47 10.43
N ALA A 33 4.38 -19.43 9.67
CA ALA A 33 5.09 -20.06 8.56
C ALA A 33 5.45 -19.05 7.45
N TYR A 34 4.54 -18.14 7.08
CA TYR A 34 4.81 -17.06 6.12
C TYR A 34 5.89 -16.09 6.60
N PHE A 35 5.79 -15.66 7.86
CA PHE A 35 6.78 -14.77 8.47
C PHE A 35 8.14 -15.45 8.60
N GLN A 36 8.15 -16.73 8.99
CA GLN A 36 9.35 -17.56 9.02
C GLN A 36 9.92 -17.73 7.62
N GLN A 37 9.10 -17.97 6.59
CA GLN A 37 9.53 -18.15 5.20
C GLN A 37 10.07 -16.85 4.59
N TYR A 38 9.48 -15.70 4.91
CA TYR A 38 10.01 -14.38 4.55
C TYR A 38 11.37 -14.10 5.22
N ILE A 39 11.49 -14.35 6.53
CA ILE A 39 12.78 -14.22 7.24
C ILE A 39 13.81 -15.20 6.68
N MET A 40 13.40 -16.43 6.39
CA MET A 40 14.27 -17.47 5.86
C MET A 40 14.76 -17.11 4.46
N LEU A 41 13.90 -16.54 3.59
CA LEU A 41 14.31 -16.02 2.30
C LEU A 41 15.34 -14.89 2.44
N LEU A 42 15.13 -13.96 3.37
CA LEU A 42 16.08 -12.89 3.66
C LEU A 42 17.41 -13.42 4.25
N MET A 43 17.40 -14.54 4.97
CA MET A 43 18.62 -15.19 5.46
C MET A 43 19.48 -15.77 4.34
N PHE A 44 18.87 -16.16 3.21
CA PHE A 44 19.58 -16.75 2.07
C PHE A 44 19.86 -15.77 0.92
N LEU A 45 19.18 -14.62 0.87
CA LEU A 45 19.48 -13.55 -0.07
C LEU A 45 20.81 -12.88 0.28
N GLN A 46 21.75 -12.87 -0.66
CA GLN A 46 23.01 -12.15 -0.52
C GLN A 46 22.86 -10.74 -1.10
N PRO A 47 23.01 -9.66 -0.29
CA PRO A 47 22.91 -8.29 -0.77
C PRO A 47 24.20 -7.89 -1.51
N SER A 48 24.38 -8.46 -2.70
CA SER A 48 25.53 -8.25 -3.58
C SER A 48 25.08 -8.23 -5.05
N HIS A 49 25.99 -7.98 -6.00
CA HIS A 49 25.68 -8.12 -7.43
C HIS A 49 25.21 -9.53 -7.82
N GLN A 50 25.45 -10.54 -6.98
CA GLN A 50 24.94 -11.91 -7.16
C GLN A 50 23.52 -12.09 -6.58
N GLN A 51 22.85 -11.03 -6.13
CA GLN A 51 21.54 -11.15 -5.49
C GLN A 51 20.50 -11.80 -6.40
N LEU A 52 20.49 -11.47 -7.69
CA LEU A 52 19.61 -12.14 -8.66
C LEU A 52 19.94 -13.63 -8.77
N THR A 53 21.22 -14.00 -8.84
CA THR A 53 21.67 -15.39 -8.86
C THR A 53 21.31 -16.13 -7.56
N SER A 54 21.39 -15.47 -6.40
CA SER A 54 20.96 -16.06 -5.12
C SER A 54 19.44 -16.25 -5.06
N ALA A 55 18.66 -15.32 -5.63
CA ALA A 55 17.22 -15.44 -5.77
C ALA A 55 16.83 -16.58 -6.73
N GLU A 56 17.52 -16.70 -7.88
CA GLU A 56 17.34 -17.80 -8.83
C GLU A 56 17.71 -19.15 -8.21
N MET A 57 18.83 -19.24 -7.49
CA MET A 57 19.20 -20.45 -6.75
C MET A 57 18.13 -20.85 -5.73
N LEU A 58 17.52 -19.89 -5.02
CA LEU A 58 16.42 -20.17 -4.10
C LEU A 58 15.19 -20.73 -4.81
N THR A 59 14.89 -20.27 -6.03
CA THR A 59 13.76 -20.78 -6.82
C THR A 59 14.02 -22.12 -7.50
N THR A 60 15.28 -22.43 -7.82
CA THR A 60 15.68 -23.64 -8.57
C THR A 60 16.14 -24.79 -7.69
N ALA A 61 16.59 -24.52 -6.46
CA ALA A 61 17.16 -25.52 -5.57
C ALA A 61 16.11 -26.37 -4.80
N ASP A 62 14.81 -26.23 -5.08
CA ASP A 62 13.70 -26.90 -4.37
C ASP A 62 13.73 -26.76 -2.81
N LEU A 63 14.59 -25.89 -2.27
CA LEU A 63 14.69 -25.63 -0.83
C LEU A 63 13.48 -24.84 -0.30
N PHE A 64 12.76 -24.19 -1.20
CA PHE A 64 11.44 -23.62 -0.97
C PHE A 64 10.55 -24.08 -2.12
N GLU A 65 9.52 -24.89 -1.84
CA GLU A 65 8.50 -25.21 -2.84
C GLU A 65 8.07 -23.92 -3.53
N THR A 66 8.17 -23.93 -4.86
CA THR A 66 8.00 -22.90 -5.92
C THR A 66 6.82 -21.92 -5.84
N SER A 67 6.25 -21.68 -4.67
CA SER A 67 4.88 -21.22 -4.56
C SER A 67 4.68 -19.72 -4.43
N MET A 68 5.71 -18.90 -4.15
CA MET A 68 5.52 -17.45 -4.13
C MET A 68 6.76 -16.64 -4.51
N PRO A 69 6.80 -16.07 -5.72
CA PRO A 69 7.58 -14.87 -5.99
C PRO A 69 7.29 -13.81 -4.92
N MET A 70 8.34 -13.15 -4.44
CA MET A 70 8.29 -12.07 -3.46
C MET A 70 7.38 -10.91 -3.89
N GLU A 71 6.89 -10.83 -5.11
CA GLU A 71 6.07 -9.71 -5.59
C GLU A 71 4.57 -9.83 -5.26
N HIS A 72 4.05 -11.05 -5.05
CA HIS A 72 2.61 -11.28 -4.82
C HIS A 72 2.08 -10.87 -3.45
N PRO A 73 2.71 -11.25 -2.33
CA PRO A 73 2.24 -10.81 -1.02
C PRO A 73 2.32 -9.27 -0.87
N PHE A 74 3.21 -8.61 -1.61
CA PHE A 74 3.33 -7.15 -1.61
C PHE A 74 2.26 -6.49 -2.48
N SER A 75 2.01 -6.99 -3.69
CA SER A 75 0.90 -6.51 -4.53
C SER A 75 -0.45 -6.65 -3.82
N LEU A 76 -0.65 -7.74 -3.09
CA LEU A 76 -1.85 -7.96 -2.27
C LEU A 76 -1.93 -6.96 -1.10
N SER A 77 -0.81 -6.72 -0.40
CA SER A 77 -0.74 -5.72 0.68
C SER A 77 -1.10 -4.33 0.17
N VAL A 78 -0.66 -3.97 -1.05
CA VAL A 78 -1.03 -2.70 -1.69
C VAL A 78 -2.50 -2.67 -2.08
N PHE A 79 -3.05 -3.76 -2.63
CA PHE A 79 -4.47 -3.82 -2.97
C PHE A 79 -5.35 -3.60 -1.72
N ILE A 80 -5.00 -4.24 -0.60
CA ILE A 80 -5.67 -4.03 0.68
C ILE A 80 -5.50 -2.58 1.13
N PHE A 81 -4.29 -2.04 1.09
CA PHE A 81 -4.01 -0.68 1.52
C PHE A 81 -4.75 0.37 0.69
N THR A 82 -4.78 0.22 -0.62
CA THR A 82 -5.51 1.10 -1.54
C THR A 82 -7.02 0.98 -1.37
N SER A 83 -7.53 -0.22 -1.06
CA SER A 83 -8.94 -0.40 -0.72
C SER A 83 -9.32 0.24 0.62
N ASP A 84 -8.44 0.18 1.62
CA ASP A 84 -8.62 0.84 2.92
C ASP A 84 -8.47 2.36 2.79
N ALA A 85 -7.50 2.83 2.00
CA ALA A 85 -7.34 4.23 1.63
C ALA A 85 -8.58 4.75 0.88
N ALA A 86 -9.17 3.97 -0.03
CA ALA A 86 -10.42 4.31 -0.71
C ALA A 86 -11.61 4.38 0.27
N PHE A 87 -11.68 3.46 1.22
CA PHE A 87 -12.72 3.45 2.26
C PHE A 87 -12.59 4.61 3.26
N THR A 88 -11.37 5.04 3.55
CA THR A 88 -11.04 6.13 4.48
C THR A 88 -11.09 7.51 3.82
N THR A 89 -10.75 7.62 2.53
CA THR A 89 -10.89 8.84 1.70
C THR A 89 -12.34 9.12 1.31
N ALA A 90 -13.19 8.10 1.21
CA ALA A 90 -14.61 8.31 1.45
C ALA A 90 -14.74 8.82 2.89
N PRO A 91 -15.21 10.06 3.15
CA PRO A 91 -15.12 10.78 4.45
C PRO A 91 -15.78 10.10 5.68
N THR A 92 -16.14 8.82 5.56
CA THR A 92 -16.62 7.96 6.63
C THR A 92 -15.71 7.99 7.86
N SER A 93 -14.39 7.87 7.76
CA SER A 93 -13.56 7.59 8.95
C SER A 93 -12.82 8.80 9.56
N MET A 94 -12.43 9.81 8.78
CA MET A 94 -11.41 10.76 9.22
C MET A 94 -11.93 11.89 10.12
N LYS A 95 -11.81 11.72 11.44
CA LYS A 95 -11.74 12.82 12.41
C LYS A 95 -10.36 13.00 13.05
N LYS A 96 -9.42 12.07 12.82
CA LYS A 96 -8.04 12.18 13.32
C LYS A 96 -7.04 11.79 12.21
N PRO A 97 -6.17 12.71 11.77
CA PRO A 97 -5.19 12.47 10.71
C PRO A 97 -4.09 11.46 11.10
N GLU A 98 -3.69 11.46 12.37
CA GLU A 98 -2.34 11.06 12.80
C GLU A 98 -1.91 9.59 12.59
N THR A 99 -2.83 8.64 12.31
CA THR A 99 -2.52 7.19 12.40
C THR A 99 -2.62 6.38 11.12
N LEU A 100 -3.40 6.80 10.12
CA LEU A 100 -3.38 6.18 8.78
C LEU A 100 -2.22 6.74 7.93
N GLU A 101 -1.71 7.91 8.32
CA GLU A 101 -0.70 8.67 7.61
C GLU A 101 0.69 8.03 7.72
N GLN A 102 1.10 7.63 8.93
CA GLN A 102 2.41 7.02 9.15
C GLN A 102 2.54 5.62 8.53
N SER A 103 1.46 4.83 8.52
CA SER A 103 1.48 3.51 7.89
C SER A 103 1.59 3.60 6.37
N SER A 104 0.93 4.57 5.72
CA SER A 104 1.03 4.85 4.28
C SER A 104 2.47 5.09 3.83
N TYR A 105 3.18 6.02 4.50
CA TYR A 105 4.55 6.38 4.12
C TYR A 105 5.53 5.24 4.40
N CYS A 106 5.42 4.59 5.56
CA CYS A 106 6.28 3.48 5.89
C CYS A 106 6.07 2.28 4.94
N LEU A 107 4.82 1.99 4.55
CA LEU A 107 4.51 0.96 3.56
C LEU A 107 5.10 1.29 2.19
N GLN A 108 4.96 2.53 1.72
CA GLN A 108 5.56 2.95 0.46
C GLN A 108 7.09 2.85 0.47
N GLN A 109 7.71 3.19 1.60
CA GLN A 109 9.15 3.11 1.77
C GLN A 109 9.64 1.66 1.88
N GLN A 110 8.88 0.77 2.52
CA GLN A 110 9.11 -0.67 2.50
C GLN A 110 9.02 -1.21 1.07
N GLN A 111 8.04 -0.76 0.30
CA GLN A 111 7.82 -1.18 -1.09
C GLN A 111 8.95 -0.73 -2.02
N LEU A 112 9.42 0.52 -1.87
CA LEU A 112 10.56 1.02 -2.63
C LEU A 112 11.85 0.23 -2.33
N SER A 113 12.05 -0.19 -1.08
CA SER A 113 13.19 -1.03 -0.72
C SER A 113 13.06 -2.46 -1.24
N SER A 114 11.84 -3.04 -1.26
CA SER A 114 11.59 -4.39 -1.75
C SER A 114 11.70 -4.51 -3.27
N ALA A 115 11.31 -3.46 -4.00
CA ALA A 115 11.45 -3.33 -5.45
C ALA A 115 12.88 -3.59 -5.95
N THR A 116 13.88 -3.40 -5.08
CA THR A 116 15.29 -3.65 -5.42
C THR A 116 15.76 -5.09 -5.23
N SER A 117 14.88 -5.99 -4.77
CA SER A 117 15.26 -7.28 -4.19
C SER A 117 15.24 -8.50 -5.12
N PRO A 118 15.05 -8.34 -6.43
CA PRO A 118 15.89 -9.02 -7.42
C PRO A 118 16.73 -7.96 -8.12
N TRP A 119 18.05 -8.09 -8.14
CA TRP A 119 18.95 -7.11 -8.77
C TRP A 119 18.95 -7.22 -10.31
N GLY A 120 17.76 -7.15 -10.90
CA GLY A 120 17.49 -7.14 -12.33
C GLY A 120 17.44 -5.72 -12.91
N GLN A 121 17.19 -5.63 -14.22
CA GLN A 121 17.22 -4.35 -14.94
C GLN A 121 16.23 -3.31 -14.39
N MET A 122 14.97 -3.69 -14.19
CA MET A 122 13.94 -2.75 -13.70
C MET A 122 14.23 -2.29 -12.28
N SER A 123 14.69 -3.18 -11.41
CA SER A 123 15.12 -2.84 -10.05
C SER A 123 16.27 -1.82 -10.02
N PHE A 124 17.32 -2.04 -10.82
CA PHE A 124 18.48 -1.15 -10.86
C PHE A 124 18.15 0.22 -11.45
N TRP A 125 17.48 0.25 -12.60
CA TRP A 125 17.13 1.50 -13.26
C TRP A 125 16.02 2.25 -12.54
N GLY A 126 15.05 1.54 -11.96
CA GLY A 126 14.04 2.10 -11.07
C GLY A 126 14.67 2.77 -9.85
N ALA A 127 15.57 2.07 -9.14
CA ALA A 127 16.30 2.65 -8.02
C ALA A 127 17.09 3.91 -8.43
N THR A 128 17.77 3.85 -9.57
CA THR A 128 18.55 4.99 -10.12
C THR A 128 17.65 6.19 -10.40
N VAL A 129 16.52 6.00 -11.10
CA VAL A 129 15.61 7.08 -11.46
C VAL A 129 14.92 7.67 -10.24
N ILE A 130 14.36 6.83 -9.37
CA ILE A 130 13.57 7.27 -8.20
C ILE A 130 14.45 8.04 -7.21
N THR A 131 15.61 7.51 -6.85
CA THR A 131 16.50 8.20 -5.91
C THR A 131 17.07 9.49 -6.50
N ASN A 132 17.32 9.53 -7.82
CA ASN A 132 17.78 10.73 -8.51
C ASN A 132 16.71 11.83 -8.56
N LEU A 133 15.44 11.57 -8.24
CA LEU A 133 14.44 12.62 -8.08
C LEU A 133 14.83 13.63 -6.98
N LEU A 134 15.57 13.19 -5.94
CA LEU A 134 16.06 14.07 -4.88
C LEU A 134 17.08 15.10 -5.35
N SER A 135 17.74 14.88 -6.51
CA SER A 135 18.62 15.88 -7.11
C SER A 135 17.87 17.15 -7.54
N ALA A 136 16.53 17.12 -7.61
CA ALA A 136 15.72 18.30 -7.86
C ALA A 136 15.73 19.31 -6.69
N VAL A 137 16.10 18.87 -5.47
CA VAL A 137 16.16 19.76 -4.31
C VAL A 137 17.28 20.80 -4.50
N PRO A 138 16.97 22.11 -4.47
CA PRO A 138 17.96 23.15 -4.65
C PRO A 138 19.09 23.07 -3.62
N TYR A 139 20.31 23.42 -4.03
CA TYR A 139 21.53 23.47 -3.22
C TYR A 139 22.08 22.13 -2.71
N VAL A 140 21.24 21.26 -2.15
CA VAL A 140 21.67 20.03 -1.45
C VAL A 140 21.34 18.73 -2.20
N GLY A 141 20.55 18.78 -3.28
CA GLY A 141 20.02 17.60 -3.94
C GLY A 141 21.07 16.58 -4.38
N ASN A 142 22.12 17.02 -5.09
CA ASN A 142 23.18 16.11 -5.55
C ASN A 142 23.93 15.44 -4.39
N THR A 143 24.18 16.19 -3.31
CA THR A 143 24.82 15.65 -2.10
C THR A 143 23.93 14.62 -1.41
N LEU A 144 22.60 14.85 -1.36
CA LEU A 144 21.65 13.89 -0.80
C LEU A 144 21.61 12.59 -1.60
N VAL A 145 21.59 12.67 -2.94
CA VAL A 145 21.58 11.49 -3.82
C VAL A 145 22.84 10.65 -3.61
N GLN A 146 24.02 11.27 -3.67
CA GLN A 146 25.29 10.55 -3.43
C GLN A 146 25.39 9.99 -2.02
N TRP A 147 24.86 10.71 -1.03
CA TRP A 147 24.81 10.24 0.35
C TRP A 147 23.93 8.99 0.49
N ILE A 148 22.76 8.95 -0.15
CA ILE A 148 21.87 7.79 -0.18
C ILE A 148 22.57 6.60 -0.86
N TRP A 149 23.13 6.83 -2.05
CA TRP A 149 23.84 5.80 -2.80
C TRP A 149 25.07 5.26 -2.06
N GLY A 150 25.72 6.10 -1.26
CA GLY A 150 27.02 5.77 -0.66
C GLY A 150 28.15 5.79 -1.69
N GLY A 151 27.99 6.53 -2.79
CA GLY A 151 28.88 6.55 -3.94
C GLY A 151 28.38 7.49 -5.04
N PHE A 152 28.98 7.41 -6.23
CA PHE A 152 28.61 8.25 -7.39
C PHE A 152 27.46 7.71 -8.23
N SER A 153 27.10 6.44 -8.06
CA SER A 153 26.01 5.75 -8.74
C SER A 153 25.40 4.71 -7.80
N VAL A 154 24.24 4.17 -8.18
CA VAL A 154 23.67 2.98 -7.52
C VAL A 154 24.65 1.82 -7.67
N ASP A 155 25.04 1.23 -6.56
CA ASP A 155 26.02 0.13 -6.51
C ASP A 155 25.82 -0.73 -5.25
N ASN A 156 26.74 -1.67 -4.97
CA ASN A 156 26.69 -2.58 -3.84
C ASN A 156 26.43 -1.89 -2.48
N ALA A 157 26.99 -0.70 -2.26
CA ALA A 157 26.76 0.09 -1.04
C ALA A 157 25.28 0.51 -0.91
N THR A 158 24.63 0.86 -2.02
CA THR A 158 23.21 1.18 -2.06
C THR A 158 22.37 -0.04 -1.75
N LEU A 159 22.69 -1.18 -2.38
CA LEU A 159 21.98 -2.44 -2.21
C LEU A 159 22.00 -2.93 -0.75
N THR A 160 23.18 -2.91 -0.12
CA THR A 160 23.34 -3.34 1.28
C THR A 160 22.48 -2.49 2.23
N ARG A 161 22.41 -1.17 1.99
CA ARG A 161 21.58 -0.27 2.80
C ARG A 161 20.10 -0.49 2.56
N PHE A 162 19.71 -0.68 1.30
CA PHE A 162 18.31 -0.92 0.93
C PHE A 162 17.81 -2.23 1.53
N PHE A 163 18.63 -3.27 1.54
CA PHE A 163 18.34 -4.52 2.24
C PHE A 163 18.15 -4.31 3.75
N ALA A 164 19.04 -3.55 4.40
CA ALA A 164 18.90 -3.23 5.83
C ALA A 164 17.62 -2.44 6.13
N PHE A 165 17.27 -1.47 5.29
CA PHE A 165 16.02 -0.72 5.40
C PHE A 165 14.78 -1.59 5.15
N HIS A 166 14.83 -2.46 4.14
CA HIS A 166 13.78 -3.42 3.85
C HIS A 166 13.49 -4.34 5.02
N PHE A 167 14.54 -4.78 5.72
CA PHE A 167 14.39 -5.57 6.95
C PHE A 167 13.82 -4.74 8.12
N LEU A 168 14.19 -3.47 8.24
CA LEU A 168 13.79 -2.61 9.36
C LEU A 168 12.33 -2.11 9.26
N PHE A 169 11.89 -1.68 8.08
CA PHE A 169 10.57 -1.04 7.91
C PHE A 169 9.36 -1.90 8.33
N PRO A 170 9.31 -3.23 8.10
CA PRO A 170 8.23 -4.07 8.59
C PRO A 170 8.00 -3.94 10.10
N PHE A 171 9.07 -3.82 10.90
CA PHE A 171 8.96 -3.67 12.35
C PHE A 171 8.46 -2.27 12.76
N ILE A 172 8.89 -1.23 12.03
CA ILE A 172 8.38 0.14 12.23
C ILE A 172 6.89 0.20 11.91
N ILE A 173 6.46 -0.44 10.82
CA ILE A 173 5.05 -0.53 10.44
C ILE A 173 4.24 -1.28 11.50
N ALA A 174 4.74 -2.42 12.00
CA ALA A 174 4.07 -3.16 13.06
C ALA A 174 3.88 -2.30 14.33
N ALA A 175 4.90 -1.53 14.73
CA ALA A 175 4.79 -0.59 15.85
C ALA A 175 3.77 0.53 15.57
N ALA A 176 3.78 1.11 14.37
CA ALA A 176 2.81 2.12 13.95
C ALA A 176 1.37 1.56 13.92
N THR A 177 1.17 0.30 13.51
CA THR A 177 -0.13 -0.38 13.53
C THR A 177 -0.66 -0.56 14.95
N ILE A 178 0.19 -0.87 15.92
CA ILE A 178 -0.22 -0.92 17.34
C ILE A 178 -0.70 0.45 17.82
N ILE A 179 0.04 1.52 17.50
CA ILE A 179 -0.35 2.89 17.84
C ILE A 179 -1.68 3.25 17.14
N HIS A 180 -1.83 2.90 15.87
CA HIS A 180 -3.07 3.09 15.12
C HIS A 180 -4.26 2.40 15.79
N LEU A 181 -4.11 1.13 16.16
CA LEU A 181 -5.17 0.36 16.84
C LEU A 181 -5.49 0.92 18.23
N LEU A 182 -4.50 1.44 18.96
CA LEU A 182 -4.73 2.11 20.25
C LEU A 182 -5.64 3.32 20.08
N PHE A 183 -5.33 4.21 19.13
CA PHE A 183 -6.17 5.37 18.85
C PHE A 183 -7.55 5.00 18.30
N LEU A 184 -7.64 3.92 17.51
CA LEU A 184 -8.93 3.39 17.05
C LEU A 184 -9.78 2.89 18.22
N HIS A 185 -9.16 2.23 19.21
CA HIS A 185 -9.86 1.72 20.39
C HIS A 185 -10.41 2.84 21.30
N GLU A 186 -9.74 3.99 21.35
CA GLU A 186 -10.23 5.17 22.10
C GLU A 186 -11.59 5.67 21.60
N THR A 187 -11.81 5.67 20.28
CA THR A 187 -13.07 6.17 19.68
C THR A 187 -14.05 5.06 19.29
N GLY A 188 -13.54 3.85 19.08
CA GLY A 188 -14.22 2.77 18.38
C GLY A 188 -14.30 3.01 16.86
N SER A 189 -14.67 1.95 16.13
CA SER A 189 -14.85 1.98 14.67
C SER A 189 -16.04 2.84 14.26
N ASN A 190 -15.92 3.47 13.08
CA ASN A 190 -17.05 4.12 12.43
C ASN A 190 -18.01 3.11 11.76
N ASN A 191 -19.18 3.56 11.30
CA ASN A 191 -20.16 2.75 10.58
C ASN A 191 -20.62 3.45 9.28
N PRO A 192 -21.24 2.72 8.32
CA PRO A 192 -21.65 3.28 7.04
C PRO A 192 -22.60 4.50 7.14
N ILE A 193 -23.41 4.58 8.19
CA ILE A 193 -24.38 5.68 8.38
C ILE A 193 -23.67 6.93 8.95
N GLY A 194 -22.52 6.77 9.60
CA GLY A 194 -21.71 7.87 10.11
C GLY A 194 -22.24 8.50 11.40
N LEU A 195 -23.24 7.87 12.02
CA LEU A 195 -23.83 8.27 13.31
C LEU A 195 -23.14 7.55 14.47
N ASN A 196 -23.44 7.95 15.70
CA ASN A 196 -22.92 7.26 16.89
C ASN A 196 -23.52 5.85 17.00
N SER A 197 -22.69 4.81 16.98
CA SER A 197 -23.10 3.40 17.05
C SER A 197 -23.30 2.85 18.47
N ASN A 198 -23.09 3.65 19.53
CA ASN A 198 -23.17 3.18 20.92
C ASN A 198 -24.52 2.54 21.29
N VAL A 199 -25.60 2.94 20.60
CA VAL A 199 -26.95 2.40 20.83
C VAL A 199 -27.12 0.96 20.34
N ASP A 200 -26.25 0.49 19.44
CA ASP A 200 -26.36 -0.80 18.78
C ASP A 200 -24.96 -1.43 18.59
N LYS A 201 -24.20 -1.49 19.68
CA LYS A 201 -22.90 -2.18 19.69
C LYS A 201 -23.09 -3.66 19.92
N ILE A 202 -22.42 -4.47 19.10
CA ILE A 202 -22.28 -5.90 19.28
C ILE A 202 -20.84 -6.25 19.70
N THR A 203 -20.65 -7.41 20.33
CA THR A 203 -19.32 -7.92 20.67
C THR A 203 -18.53 -8.25 19.41
N PHE A 204 -17.19 -8.07 19.45
CA PHE A 204 -16.33 -8.38 18.31
C PHE A 204 -16.41 -9.85 17.93
N HIS A 205 -16.23 -10.73 18.92
CA HIS A 205 -16.47 -12.15 18.77
C HIS A 205 -17.92 -12.48 19.16
N PRO A 206 -18.66 -13.32 18.40
CA PRO A 206 -18.22 -14.06 17.21
C PRO A 206 -18.31 -13.29 15.88
N TYR A 207 -19.07 -12.20 15.84
CA TYR A 207 -19.57 -11.60 14.61
C TYR A 207 -18.46 -11.13 13.65
N PHE A 208 -17.57 -10.26 14.12
CA PHE A 208 -16.48 -9.73 13.30
C PHE A 208 -15.36 -10.75 13.15
N SER A 209 -15.13 -11.64 14.14
CA SER A 209 -14.11 -12.70 14.00
C SER A 209 -14.41 -13.65 12.83
N TYR A 210 -15.64 -14.13 12.68
CA TYR A 210 -16.00 -14.98 11.52
C TYR A 210 -16.03 -14.20 10.20
N LYS A 211 -16.49 -12.95 10.24
CA LYS A 211 -16.48 -12.08 9.05
C LYS A 211 -15.05 -11.86 8.54
N ASP A 212 -14.13 -11.58 9.44
CA ASP A 212 -12.72 -11.34 9.11
C ASP A 212 -12.03 -12.64 8.67
N LEU A 213 -12.37 -13.79 9.29
CA LEU A 213 -11.90 -15.10 8.84
C LEU A 213 -12.35 -15.41 7.40
N LEU A 214 -13.61 -15.13 7.05
CA LEU A 214 -14.12 -15.30 5.69
C LEU A 214 -13.39 -14.37 4.70
N GLY A 215 -13.20 -13.09 5.07
CA GLY A 215 -12.45 -12.14 4.26
C GLY A 215 -11.00 -12.57 4.04
N PHE A 216 -10.33 -13.02 5.10
CA PHE A 216 -8.97 -13.55 5.04
C PHE A 216 -8.89 -14.80 4.14
N ALA A 217 -9.83 -15.73 4.27
CA ALA A 217 -9.87 -16.93 3.43
C ALA A 217 -10.05 -16.58 1.94
N ALA A 218 -10.97 -15.67 1.61
CA ALA A 218 -11.18 -15.22 0.23
C ALA A 218 -9.92 -14.55 -0.35
N MET A 219 -9.28 -13.68 0.43
CA MET A 219 -8.02 -13.03 0.06
C MET A 219 -6.89 -14.04 -0.15
N LEU A 220 -6.76 -15.02 0.74
CA LEU A 220 -5.74 -16.07 0.65
C LEU A 220 -5.96 -16.95 -0.58
N ILE A 221 -7.20 -17.31 -0.89
CA ILE A 221 -7.52 -18.05 -2.12
C ILE A 221 -7.10 -17.24 -3.35
N ALA A 222 -7.42 -15.94 -3.40
CA ALA A 222 -6.99 -15.09 -4.52
C ALA A 222 -5.46 -15.04 -4.67
N LEU A 223 -4.72 -14.93 -3.55
CA LEU A 223 -3.26 -14.96 -3.56
C LEU A 223 -2.70 -16.30 -4.06
N ILE A 224 -3.28 -17.42 -3.60
CA ILE A 224 -2.89 -18.77 -4.05
C ILE A 224 -3.15 -18.92 -5.54
N LEU A 225 -4.32 -18.49 -6.03
CA LEU A 225 -4.65 -18.56 -7.46
C LEU A 225 -3.66 -17.74 -8.30
N LEU A 226 -3.34 -16.51 -7.87
CA LEU A 226 -2.37 -15.68 -8.56
C LEU A 226 -0.98 -16.33 -8.57
N SER A 227 -0.50 -16.79 -7.42
CA SER A 227 0.87 -17.31 -7.28
C SER A 227 1.05 -18.66 -7.98
N LEU A 228 0.03 -19.52 -8.00
CA LEU A 228 0.11 -20.84 -8.64
C LEU A 228 -0.19 -20.80 -10.14
N PHE A 229 -1.17 -20.02 -10.59
CA PHE A 229 -1.60 -20.02 -11.99
C PHE A 229 -1.04 -18.88 -12.83
N SER A 230 -0.65 -17.75 -12.22
CA SER A 230 -0.12 -16.59 -12.95
C SER A 230 0.94 -15.79 -12.17
N PRO A 231 2.06 -16.44 -11.76
CA PRO A 231 3.07 -15.83 -10.90
C PRO A 231 3.78 -14.60 -11.49
N ASN A 232 3.76 -14.42 -12.80
CA ASN A 232 4.43 -13.28 -13.44
C ASN A 232 3.44 -12.23 -13.96
N LEU A 233 2.16 -12.32 -13.59
CA LEU A 233 1.11 -11.43 -14.13
C LEU A 233 1.30 -9.96 -13.75
N LEU A 234 1.83 -9.70 -12.55
CA LEU A 234 1.99 -8.35 -11.99
C LEU A 234 3.43 -7.82 -12.06
N GLY A 235 4.39 -8.64 -12.49
CA GLY A 235 5.80 -8.31 -12.59
C GLY A 235 6.21 -7.90 -14.01
N ASP A 236 7.41 -7.32 -14.14
CA ASP A 236 7.97 -6.94 -15.44
C ASP A 236 9.00 -7.98 -15.93
N PRO A 237 8.89 -8.48 -17.17
CA PRO A 237 9.82 -9.50 -17.68
C PRO A 237 11.28 -9.05 -17.72
N ASP A 238 11.55 -7.74 -17.83
CA ASP A 238 12.92 -7.22 -17.85
C ASP A 238 13.63 -7.44 -16.51
N ASN A 239 12.89 -7.68 -15.42
CA ASN A 239 13.49 -7.97 -14.10
C ASN A 239 14.06 -9.40 -13.98
N PHE A 240 13.83 -10.26 -14.96
CA PHE A 240 14.51 -11.56 -15.09
C PHE A 240 15.87 -11.46 -15.80
N THR A 241 16.25 -10.27 -16.26
CA THR A 241 17.59 -10.03 -16.81
C THR A 241 18.47 -9.34 -15.77
N PRO A 242 19.72 -9.82 -15.54
CA PRO A 242 20.64 -9.17 -14.61
C PRO A 242 20.86 -7.70 -14.92
N ALA A 243 20.93 -6.86 -13.88
CA ALA A 243 21.16 -5.43 -14.04
C ALA A 243 22.44 -5.14 -14.83
N ASN A 244 22.32 -4.32 -15.87
CA ASN A 244 23.46 -3.82 -16.64
C ASN A 244 23.47 -2.29 -16.63
N PRO A 245 24.42 -1.65 -15.91
CA PRO A 245 24.52 -0.19 -15.84
C PRO A 245 24.74 0.52 -17.18
N LEU A 246 25.12 -0.20 -18.23
CA LEU A 246 25.39 0.34 -19.57
C LEU A 246 24.19 0.23 -20.53
N VAL A 247 23.13 -0.50 -20.14
CA VAL A 247 21.98 -0.77 -21.00
C VAL A 247 20.69 -0.44 -20.26
N THR A 248 20.09 0.70 -20.60
CA THR A 248 18.75 1.09 -20.15
C THR A 248 17.67 0.32 -20.91
N PRO A 249 16.71 -0.31 -20.23
CA PRO A 249 15.50 -0.85 -20.86
C PRO A 249 14.74 0.21 -21.66
N PRO A 250 14.05 -0.17 -22.74
CA PRO A 250 13.34 0.77 -23.61
C PRO A 250 12.20 1.52 -22.93
N HIS A 251 11.51 0.88 -21.97
CA HIS A 251 10.37 1.46 -21.25
C HIS A 251 10.51 1.24 -19.74
N ILE A 252 11.38 2.01 -19.08
CA ILE A 252 11.52 1.97 -17.62
C ILE A 252 10.26 2.55 -16.97
N LYS A 253 9.65 1.78 -16.08
CA LYS A 253 8.48 2.15 -15.27
C LYS A 253 8.59 1.49 -13.90
N PRO A 254 7.99 2.07 -12.85
CA PRO A 254 7.90 1.40 -11.56
C PRO A 254 6.81 0.32 -11.60
N GLU A 255 6.68 -0.42 -10.51
CA GLU A 255 5.62 -1.40 -10.32
C GLU A 255 4.23 -0.76 -10.43
N TRP A 256 3.23 -1.59 -10.73
CA TRP A 256 1.87 -1.16 -11.08
C TRP A 256 1.26 -0.19 -10.05
N TYR A 257 1.55 -0.39 -8.76
CA TYR A 257 1.01 0.41 -7.68
C TYR A 257 1.60 1.83 -7.56
N PHE A 258 2.74 2.09 -8.20
CA PHE A 258 3.34 3.41 -8.30
C PHE A 258 2.95 4.15 -9.59
N LEU A 259 2.27 3.49 -10.54
CA LEU A 259 2.03 4.05 -11.87
C LEU A 259 1.18 5.33 -11.85
N PHE A 260 0.24 5.46 -10.92
CA PHE A 260 -0.59 6.67 -10.83
C PHE A 260 0.27 7.91 -10.47
N ALA A 261 1.14 7.78 -9.47
CA ALA A 261 2.03 8.86 -9.04
C ALA A 261 3.12 9.11 -10.08
N TYR A 262 3.60 8.05 -10.75
CA TYR A 262 4.48 8.17 -11.89
C TYR A 262 3.82 8.96 -13.02
N ALA A 263 2.57 8.68 -13.39
CA ALA A 263 1.86 9.46 -14.42
C ALA A 263 1.77 10.95 -14.07
N ILE A 264 1.53 11.29 -12.79
CA ILE A 264 1.52 12.68 -12.30
C ILE A 264 2.90 13.33 -12.46
N LEU A 265 3.98 12.63 -12.10
CA LEU A 265 5.36 13.12 -12.24
C LEU A 265 5.68 13.54 -13.69
N ARG A 266 5.38 12.68 -14.67
CA ARG A 266 5.67 12.92 -16.10
C ARG A 266 4.70 13.89 -16.77
N SER A 267 3.58 14.21 -16.13
CA SER A 267 2.61 15.17 -16.68
C SER A 267 3.12 16.62 -16.62
N ILE A 268 4.07 16.92 -15.74
CA ILE A 268 4.64 18.26 -15.59
C ILE A 268 6.00 18.32 -16.31
N PRO A 269 6.17 19.18 -17.34
CA PRO A 269 7.42 19.30 -18.09
C PRO A 269 8.48 20.14 -17.33
N ASN A 270 8.66 19.86 -16.05
CA ASN A 270 9.67 20.48 -15.18
C ASN A 270 10.09 19.46 -14.12
N LYS A 271 11.40 19.25 -13.96
CA LYS A 271 11.92 18.25 -13.00
C LYS A 271 11.48 18.53 -11.56
N LEU A 272 11.64 19.75 -11.07
CA LEU A 272 11.24 20.12 -9.71
C LEU A 272 9.73 20.08 -9.55
N GLY A 273 8.98 20.64 -10.50
CA GLY A 273 7.52 20.65 -10.48
C GLY A 273 6.93 19.24 -10.46
N GLY A 274 7.45 18.34 -11.28
CA GLY A 274 7.03 16.94 -11.30
C GLY A 274 7.33 16.22 -9.97
N VAL A 275 8.51 16.42 -9.38
CA VAL A 275 8.85 15.83 -8.08
C VAL A 275 7.94 16.35 -6.97
N LEU A 276 7.65 17.66 -6.97
CA LEU A 276 6.71 18.25 -6.02
C LEU A 276 5.28 17.72 -6.22
N ALA A 277 4.84 17.51 -7.46
CA ALA A 277 3.52 16.95 -7.74
C ALA A 277 3.40 15.47 -7.35
N LEU A 278 4.44 14.66 -7.58
CA LEU A 278 4.48 13.28 -7.08
C LEU A 278 4.41 13.23 -5.55
N LEU A 279 5.13 14.11 -4.86
CA LEU A 279 5.06 14.18 -3.40
C LEU A 279 3.65 14.65 -2.97
N ALA A 280 3.12 15.67 -3.64
CA ALA A 280 1.79 16.21 -3.36
C ALA A 280 0.68 15.19 -3.61
N SER A 281 0.82 14.26 -4.56
CA SER A 281 -0.21 13.25 -4.83
C SER A 281 -0.41 12.27 -3.68
N ILE A 282 0.56 12.15 -2.77
CA ILE A 282 0.42 11.36 -1.54
C ILE A 282 0.06 12.29 -0.38
N LEU A 283 0.75 13.43 -0.25
CA LEU A 283 0.52 14.38 0.85
C LEU A 283 -0.89 14.99 0.82
N VAL A 284 -1.58 15.04 -0.33
CA VAL A 284 -2.95 15.55 -0.44
C VAL A 284 -3.93 14.77 0.45
N LEU A 285 -3.66 13.49 0.73
CA LEU A 285 -4.48 12.69 1.64
C LEU A 285 -4.50 13.27 3.06
N MET A 286 -3.41 13.90 3.50
CA MET A 286 -3.33 14.57 4.81
C MET A 286 -4.17 15.85 4.87
N LEU A 287 -4.53 16.43 3.71
CA LEU A 287 -5.40 17.59 3.64
C LEU A 287 -6.88 17.22 3.70
N VAL A 288 -7.26 15.97 3.39
CA VAL A 288 -8.66 15.53 3.33
C VAL A 288 -9.46 15.83 4.61
N PRO A 289 -8.94 15.58 5.84
CA PRO A 289 -9.67 15.91 7.06
C PRO A 289 -9.97 17.41 7.20
N ILE A 290 -9.05 18.27 6.74
CA ILE A 290 -9.15 19.73 6.82
C ILE A 290 -10.07 20.27 5.71
N LEU A 291 -10.10 19.59 4.57
CA LEU A 291 -10.93 19.92 3.41
C LEU A 291 -12.38 19.44 3.53
N HIS A 292 -12.73 18.71 4.60
CA HIS A 292 -14.08 18.23 4.83
C HIS A 292 -15.03 19.37 5.25
N THR A 293 -15.95 19.74 4.38
CA THR A 293 -16.89 20.86 4.58
C THR A 293 -18.30 20.45 5.00
N SER A 294 -18.67 19.18 4.79
CA SER A 294 -20.02 18.67 5.00
C SER A 294 -20.36 18.47 6.49
N LYS A 295 -21.62 18.68 6.86
CA LYS A 295 -22.16 18.34 8.18
C LYS A 295 -22.36 16.84 8.38
N GLN A 296 -22.62 16.11 7.30
CA GLN A 296 -22.71 14.65 7.32
C GLN A 296 -21.32 14.03 7.16
N ARG A 297 -20.98 13.10 8.06
CA ARG A 297 -19.69 12.42 8.09
C ARG A 297 -19.46 11.55 6.86
N THR A 298 -20.39 10.63 6.56
CA THR A 298 -20.22 9.65 5.48
C THR A 298 -20.77 10.14 4.14
N LEU A 299 -20.44 9.43 3.06
CA LEU A 299 -20.98 9.67 1.72
C LEU A 299 -22.36 9.03 1.50
N THR A 300 -22.82 8.15 2.38
CA THR A 300 -24.02 7.31 2.19
C THR A 300 -25.28 8.09 1.80
N PHE A 301 -25.46 9.30 2.33
CA PHE A 301 -26.61 10.17 2.02
C PHE A 301 -26.23 11.41 1.19
N ARG A 302 -25.08 11.37 0.51
CA ARG A 302 -24.50 12.46 -0.28
C ARG A 302 -24.26 12.02 -1.73
N PRO A 303 -25.31 11.92 -2.56
CA PRO A 303 -25.23 11.29 -3.88
C PRO A 303 -24.29 12.00 -4.85
N ILE A 304 -24.16 13.34 -4.76
CA ILE A 304 -23.24 14.08 -5.64
C ILE A 304 -21.80 13.77 -5.22
N SER A 305 -21.53 13.76 -3.92
CA SER A 305 -20.21 13.38 -3.41
C SER A 305 -19.86 11.91 -3.68
N GLN A 306 -20.83 10.98 -3.71
CA GLN A 306 -20.59 9.60 -4.15
C GLN A 306 -20.15 9.53 -5.61
N LEU A 307 -20.81 10.28 -6.49
CA LEU A 307 -20.44 10.34 -7.91
C LEU A 307 -19.01 10.86 -8.09
N LEU A 308 -18.64 11.90 -7.34
CA LEU A 308 -17.28 12.47 -7.36
C LEU A 308 -16.24 11.50 -6.81
N PHE A 309 -16.57 10.73 -5.76
CA PHE A 309 -15.70 9.68 -5.26
C PHE A 309 -15.44 8.60 -6.32
N TRP A 310 -16.47 8.13 -7.02
CA TRP A 310 -16.29 7.17 -8.12
C TRP A 310 -15.56 7.77 -9.32
N THR A 311 -15.72 9.07 -9.55
CA THR A 311 -14.92 9.80 -10.55
C THR A 311 -13.44 9.82 -10.17
N LEU A 312 -13.12 10.05 -8.89
CA LEU A 312 -11.74 9.96 -8.39
C LEU A 312 -11.16 8.55 -8.57
N VAL A 313 -11.92 7.50 -8.24
CA VAL A 313 -11.47 6.11 -8.44
C VAL A 313 -11.18 5.83 -9.91
N ALA A 314 -12.07 6.27 -10.82
CA ALA A 314 -11.87 6.13 -12.25
C ALA A 314 -10.63 6.92 -12.74
N ASP A 315 -10.41 8.13 -12.22
CA ASP A 315 -9.25 8.96 -12.56
C ASP A 315 -7.93 8.32 -12.11
N VAL A 316 -7.86 7.76 -10.89
CA VAL A 316 -6.69 7.00 -10.44
C VAL A 316 -6.44 5.75 -11.31
N ALA A 317 -7.49 5.07 -11.78
CA ALA A 317 -7.34 3.96 -12.71
C ALA A 317 -6.80 4.43 -14.08
N VAL A 318 -7.25 5.59 -14.59
CA VAL A 318 -6.71 6.22 -15.80
C VAL A 318 -5.25 6.61 -15.62
N LEU A 319 -4.88 7.25 -14.50
CA LEU A 319 -3.48 7.58 -14.20
C LEU A 319 -2.60 6.33 -14.11
N THR A 320 -3.08 5.25 -13.50
CA THR A 320 -2.37 3.96 -13.44
C THR A 320 -2.14 3.40 -14.85
N TRP A 321 -3.17 3.43 -15.71
CA TRP A 321 -3.05 3.00 -17.10
C TRP A 321 -2.04 3.87 -17.88
N ILE A 322 -2.16 5.20 -17.81
CA ILE A 322 -1.29 6.14 -18.51
C ILE A 322 0.17 6.06 -18.02
N GLY A 323 0.39 5.79 -16.73
CA GLY A 323 1.72 5.57 -16.18
C GLY A 323 2.46 4.41 -16.84
N GLY A 324 1.73 3.39 -17.30
CA GLY A 324 2.26 2.24 -18.03
C GLY A 324 2.44 2.44 -19.54
N MET A 325 1.96 3.56 -20.11
CA MET A 325 2.05 3.86 -21.54
C MET A 325 3.30 4.69 -21.88
N PRO A 326 3.81 4.66 -23.13
CA PRO A 326 4.94 5.49 -23.56
C PRO A 326 4.62 7.00 -23.46
N VAL A 327 5.67 7.84 -23.44
CA VAL A 327 5.54 9.31 -23.39
C VAL A 327 5.34 9.83 -24.81
N GLU A 328 4.19 9.51 -25.40
CA GLU A 328 3.82 9.86 -26.78
C GLU A 328 2.37 10.35 -26.83
N ASP A 329 2.00 11.05 -27.90
CA ASP A 329 0.60 11.42 -28.14
C ASP A 329 -0.25 10.19 -28.45
N PRO A 330 -1.47 10.06 -27.91
CA PRO A 330 -2.23 11.03 -27.11
C PRO A 330 -2.05 10.87 -25.59
N TYR A 331 -1.16 10.01 -25.11
CA TYR A 331 -1.03 9.70 -23.67
C TYR A 331 -0.53 10.87 -22.83
N ILE A 332 0.28 11.76 -23.41
CA ILE A 332 0.78 12.97 -22.74
C ILE A 332 -0.40 13.85 -22.29
N ILE A 333 -1.29 14.20 -23.22
CA ILE A 333 -2.42 15.11 -22.91
C ILE A 333 -3.43 14.44 -21.97
N ILE A 334 -3.67 13.14 -22.12
CA ILE A 334 -4.56 12.39 -21.20
C ILE A 334 -3.99 12.41 -19.79
N GLY A 335 -2.69 12.15 -19.63
CA GLY A 335 -2.01 12.19 -18.32
C GLY A 335 -2.08 13.57 -17.67
N GLN A 336 -1.91 14.64 -18.45
CA GLN A 336 -2.01 16.02 -17.96
C GLN A 336 -3.42 16.36 -17.47
N ILE A 337 -4.45 15.99 -18.24
CA ILE A 337 -5.85 16.23 -17.88
C ILE A 337 -6.21 15.43 -16.62
N ALA A 338 -5.84 14.15 -16.56
CA ALA A 338 -6.09 13.29 -15.40
C ALA A 338 -5.36 13.82 -14.14
N SER A 339 -4.09 14.21 -14.27
CA SER A 339 -3.32 14.78 -13.15
C SER A 339 -3.94 16.07 -12.62
N PHE A 340 -4.44 16.93 -13.52
CA PHE A 340 -5.19 18.12 -13.11
C PHE A 340 -6.49 17.73 -12.40
N LEU A 341 -7.27 16.82 -12.98
CA LEU A 341 -8.54 16.36 -12.41
C LEU A 341 -8.35 15.77 -11.01
N TYR A 342 -7.31 14.96 -10.80
CA TYR A 342 -6.95 14.38 -9.50
C TYR A 342 -6.85 15.44 -8.39
N PHE A 343 -5.99 16.46 -8.57
CA PHE A 343 -5.83 17.52 -7.57
C PHE A 343 -7.06 18.42 -7.48
N PHE A 344 -7.72 18.69 -8.61
CA PHE A 344 -8.90 19.53 -8.64
C PHE A 344 -10.09 18.89 -7.90
N LEU A 345 -10.23 17.57 -7.97
CA LEU A 345 -11.22 16.82 -7.20
C LEU A 345 -11.00 16.99 -5.69
N PHE A 346 -9.78 16.74 -5.20
CA PHE A 346 -9.45 16.85 -3.78
C PHE A 346 -9.56 18.28 -3.25
N LEU A 347 -8.91 19.24 -3.93
CA LEU A 347 -8.69 20.58 -3.39
C LEU A 347 -9.88 21.53 -3.59
N VAL A 348 -10.72 21.29 -4.61
CA VAL A 348 -11.76 22.24 -5.03
C VAL A 348 -13.14 21.60 -5.08
N ILE A 349 -13.33 20.57 -5.90
CA ILE A 349 -14.67 20.07 -6.23
C ILE A 349 -15.32 19.36 -5.05
N MET A 350 -14.62 18.43 -4.37
CA MET A 350 -15.21 17.73 -3.22
C MET A 350 -15.58 18.66 -2.04
N PRO A 351 -14.71 19.61 -1.62
CA PRO A 351 -15.07 20.60 -0.59
C PRO A 351 -16.24 21.49 -0.99
N LEU A 352 -16.28 21.95 -2.24
CA LEU A 352 -17.38 22.80 -2.74
C LEU A 352 -18.71 22.02 -2.77
N THR A 353 -18.68 20.77 -3.23
CA THR A 353 -19.87 19.92 -3.26
C THR A 353 -20.38 19.60 -1.86
N GLY A 354 -19.50 19.33 -0.89
CA GLY A 354 -19.92 19.13 0.50
C GLY A 354 -20.66 20.33 1.09
N TRP A 355 -20.14 21.53 0.83
CA TRP A 355 -20.81 22.78 1.23
C TRP A 355 -22.16 22.98 0.51
N LEU A 356 -22.23 22.64 -0.78
CA LEU A 356 -23.46 22.76 -1.57
C LEU A 356 -24.54 21.79 -1.10
N GLU A 357 -24.18 20.52 -0.90
CA GLU A 357 -25.10 19.48 -0.39
C GLU A 357 -25.65 19.88 0.99
N ASP A 358 -24.82 20.46 1.86
CA ASP A 358 -25.28 20.98 3.14
C ASP A 358 -26.33 22.08 3.00
N LYS A 359 -26.17 22.99 2.04
CA LYS A 359 -27.16 24.06 1.76
C LYS A 359 -28.47 23.52 1.21
N ILE A 360 -28.42 22.41 0.47
CA ILE A 360 -29.61 21.75 -0.07
C ILE A 360 -30.37 21.02 1.04
N LEU A 361 -29.65 20.30 1.91
CA LEU A 361 -30.22 19.41 2.92
C LEU A 361 -30.57 20.11 4.24
N PHE A 362 -29.73 21.05 4.68
CA PHE A 362 -29.85 21.76 5.95
C PHE A 362 -30.06 23.25 5.66
N LYS A 363 -31.31 23.62 5.38
CA LYS A 363 -31.71 25.01 5.14
C LYS A 363 -31.42 25.92 6.33
#